data_AF-A0A6A5TN53-F1
#
_entry.id   AF-A0A6A5TN53-F1
#
_cell.length_a   1.000
_cell.length_b   1.000
_cell.length_c   1.000
_cell.angle_alpha   90.00
_cell.angle_beta   90.00
_cell.angle_gamma   90.00
#
_symmetry.space_group_name_H-M   'P 1'
#
loop_
_entity.id
_entity.type
_entity.pdbx_description
1 polymer ?
#
loop_
_entity_poly.entity_id
_entity_poly.type
_entity_poly.pdbx_seq_one_letter_code
_entity_poly.pdbx_strand_id
1 'polypeptide(L)'
;SLSTLLNILDSLALSKGRLLIMITNHIKRLDLALIRPSRVDRKLKLFLVNKDMINQLFYFIYNTPLKSNIYKDELERNFVVKVLKLEFSLAKILSYLLANKHLLYHAITNVAAWIEKLREEKIKLTRIIS
;
A
#
# COMPACT_ATOMS: atom_id res chain seq x y z
N SER A 1 -12.73 22.10 19.00
CA SER A 1 -11.60 21.60 19.82
C SER A 1 -11.47 20.09 19.64
N LEU A 2 -10.38 19.46 20.12
CA LEU A 2 -10.27 18.00 20.15
C LEU A 2 -11.43 17.34 20.93
N SER A 3 -11.88 17.97 22.02
CA SER A 3 -13.03 17.50 22.80
C SER A 3 -14.34 17.43 22.00
N THR A 4 -14.59 18.39 21.11
CA THR A 4 -15.77 18.34 20.21
C THR A 4 -15.75 17.10 19.32
N LEU A 5 -14.59 16.79 18.72
CA LEU A 5 -14.43 15.61 17.87
C LEU A 5 -14.65 14.32 18.67
N LEU A 6 -14.10 14.23 19.88
CA LEU A 6 -14.25 13.06 20.73
C LEU A 6 -15.71 12.78 21.08
N ASN A 7 -16.48 13.82 21.39
CA ASN A 7 -17.90 13.68 21.71
C ASN A 7 -18.71 13.19 20.50
N ILE A 8 -18.40 13.70 19.30
CA ILE A 8 -19.00 13.24 18.06
C ILE A 8 -18.66 11.75 17.83
N LEU A 9 -17.39 11.36 17.99
CA LEU A 9 -16.98 9.96 17.83
C LEU A 9 -17.67 9.02 18.82
N ASP A 10 -17.85 9.43 20.07
CA ASP A 10 -18.57 8.62 21.07
C ASP A 10 -20.04 8.42 20.66
N SER A 11 -20.72 9.48 20.22
CA SER A 11 -22.10 9.36 19.72
C SER A 11 -22.22 8.48 18.47
N LEU A 12 -21.20 8.50 17.60
CA LEU A 12 -21.13 7.65 16.42
C LEU A 12 -20.86 6.19 16.78
N ALA A 13 -20.06 5.91 17.80
CA ALA A 13 -19.74 4.56 18.24
C ALA A 13 -20.94 3.84 18.87
N LEU A 14 -21.89 4.58 19.45
CA LEU A 14 -23.07 4.02 20.11
C LEU A 14 -24.18 3.57 19.15
N SER A 15 -24.15 4.01 17.90
CA SER A 15 -25.13 3.60 16.91
C SER A 15 -24.85 2.20 16.36
N LYS A 16 -25.89 1.40 16.23
CA LYS A 16 -25.80 0.10 15.59
C LYS A 16 -25.62 0.24 14.07
N GLY A 17 -24.90 -0.70 13.47
CA GLY A 17 -24.79 -0.84 12.01
C GLY A 17 -23.81 0.12 11.31
N ARG A 18 -22.90 0.79 12.03
CA ARG A 18 -21.89 1.68 11.45
C ARG A 18 -20.46 1.17 11.68
N LEU A 19 -19.61 1.30 10.67
CA LEU A 19 -18.17 1.04 10.73
C LEU A 19 -17.42 2.35 10.50
N LEU A 20 -16.63 2.77 11.49
CA LEU A 20 -15.73 3.93 11.36
C LEU A 20 -14.33 3.45 10.94
N ILE A 21 -13.82 3.98 9.84
CA ILE A 21 -12.44 3.76 9.40
C ILE A 21 -11.66 5.06 9.58
N MET A 22 -10.54 4.98 10.29
CA MET A 22 -9.60 6.08 10.47
C MET A 22 -8.24 5.70 9.91
N ILE A 23 -7.62 6.64 9.18
CA ILE A 23 -6.30 6.48 8.59
C ILE A 23 -5.36 7.57 9.13
N THR A 24 -4.13 7.21 9.46
CA THR A 24 -3.11 8.17 9.89
C THR A 24 -1.73 7.72 9.45
N ASN A 25 -0.92 8.67 8.96
CA ASN A 25 0.49 8.45 8.70
C ASN A 25 1.34 8.61 9.97
N HIS A 26 0.78 9.20 11.04
CA HIS A 26 1.51 9.58 12.24
C HIS A 26 0.77 9.15 13.51
N ILE A 27 0.70 7.84 13.74
CA ILE A 27 0.02 7.26 14.92
C ILE A 27 0.52 7.83 16.25
N LYS A 28 1.81 8.20 16.34
CA LYS A 28 2.43 8.78 17.54
C LYS A 28 1.97 10.22 17.85
N ARG A 29 1.35 10.90 16.89
CA ARG A 29 0.82 12.27 17.05
C ARG A 29 -0.65 12.28 17.45
N LEU A 30 -1.30 11.12 17.53
CA LEU A 30 -2.69 11.02 17.96
C LEU A 30 -2.77 11.05 19.48
N ASP A 31 -3.75 11.80 19.98
CA ASP A 31 -4.13 11.76 21.39
C ASP A 31 -4.58 10.34 21.78
N LEU A 32 -4.11 9.84 22.93
CA LEU A 32 -4.46 8.50 23.41
C LEU A 32 -5.97 8.33 23.61
N ALA A 33 -6.68 9.41 23.93
CA ALA A 33 -8.13 9.40 24.04
C ALA A 33 -8.79 9.04 22.70
N LEU A 34 -8.23 9.41 21.54
CA LEU A 34 -8.79 9.04 20.23
C LEU A 34 -8.71 7.55 19.96
N ILE A 35 -7.65 6.89 20.42
CA ILE A 35 -7.31 5.50 20.05
C ILE A 35 -7.51 4.49 21.20
N ARG A 36 -8.24 4.88 22.25
CA ARG A 36 -8.55 4.02 23.40
C ARG A 36 -9.54 2.91 23.00
N PRO A 37 -9.55 1.78 23.74
CA PRO A 37 -10.59 0.75 23.59
C PRO A 37 -12.00 1.38 23.67
N SER A 38 -12.97 0.85 22.92
CA SER A 38 -14.32 1.44 22.67
C SER A 38 -14.42 2.48 21.55
N ARG A 39 -13.33 3.18 21.19
CA ARG A 39 -13.31 4.06 20.00
C ARG A 39 -12.58 3.40 18.83
N VAL A 40 -11.50 2.67 19.13
CA VAL A 40 -10.70 1.95 18.15
C VAL A 40 -10.41 0.54 18.66
N ASP A 41 -11.17 -0.44 18.17
CA ASP A 41 -11.05 -1.84 18.59
C ASP A 41 -10.03 -2.64 17.77
N ARG A 42 -9.67 -2.13 16.59
CA ARG A 42 -8.68 -2.74 15.68
C ARG A 42 -7.72 -1.69 15.16
N LYS A 43 -6.43 -2.00 15.21
CA LYS A 43 -5.35 -1.18 14.66
C LYS A 43 -4.57 -2.03 13.67
N LEU A 44 -4.53 -1.61 12.42
CA LEU A 44 -3.78 -2.27 11.36
C LEU A 44 -2.68 -1.32 10.90
N LYS A 45 -1.43 -1.77 11.02
CA LYS A 45 -0.29 -1.04 10.47
C LYS A 45 -0.06 -1.50 9.04
N LEU A 46 -0.16 -0.58 8.09
CA LEU A 46 0.22 -0.83 6.71
C LEU A 46 1.74 -0.67 6.59
N PHE A 47 2.42 -1.76 6.27
CA PHE A 47 3.87 -1.79 6.13
C PHE A 47 4.28 -1.51 4.68
N LEU A 48 5.57 -1.23 4.51
CA LEU A 48 6.21 -1.34 3.20
C LEU A 48 6.13 -2.79 2.74
N VAL A 49 6.14 -2.98 1.43
CA VAL A 49 5.97 -4.33 0.87
C VAL A 49 7.16 -5.23 1.21
N ASN A 50 6.85 -6.49 1.49
CA ASN A 50 7.84 -7.57 1.51
C ASN A 50 7.73 -8.39 0.22
N LYS A 51 8.64 -9.35 0.06
CA LYS A 51 8.68 -10.26 -1.09
C LYS A 51 7.33 -10.95 -1.32
N ASP A 52 6.76 -11.52 -0.28
CA ASP A 52 5.54 -12.32 -0.37
C ASP A 52 4.33 -11.48 -0.80
N MET A 53 4.23 -10.24 -0.32
CA MET A 53 3.19 -9.29 -0.73
C MET A 53 3.31 -8.91 -2.20
N ILE A 54 4.53 -8.75 -2.72
CA ILE A 54 4.76 -8.46 -4.14
C ILE A 54 4.36 -9.66 -4.99
N ASN A 55 4.76 -10.87 -4.59
CA ASN A 55 4.37 -12.12 -5.28
C ASN A 55 2.85 -12.27 -5.33
N GLN A 56 2.18 -12.10 -4.19
CA GLN A 56 0.72 -12.19 -4.09
C GLN A 56 0.02 -11.17 -4.98
N LEU A 57 0.49 -9.92 -5.00
CA LEU A 57 -0.05 -8.89 -5.90
C LEU A 57 0.17 -9.23 -7.37
N PHE A 58 1.38 -9.67 -7.72
CA PHE A 58 1.73 -10.03 -9.08
C PHE A 58 0.85 -11.18 -9.58
N TYR A 59 0.70 -12.21 -8.75
CA TYR A 59 -0.21 -13.32 -9.02
C TYR A 59 -1.66 -12.82 -9.13
N PHE A 60 -2.15 -12.03 -8.17
CA PHE A 60 -3.51 -11.51 -8.19
C PHE A 60 -3.85 -10.76 -9.49
N ILE A 61 -2.92 -9.97 -10.03
CA ILE A 61 -3.14 -9.19 -11.25
C ILE A 61 -2.97 -10.02 -12.53
N TYR A 62 -1.97 -10.91 -12.58
CA TYR A 62 -1.58 -11.62 -13.79
C TYR A 62 -1.97 -13.09 -13.84
N ASN A 63 -2.70 -13.60 -12.85
CA ASN A 63 -3.21 -14.97 -12.85
C ASN A 63 -4.40 -15.13 -13.79
N THR A 64 -4.15 -14.96 -15.08
CA THR A 64 -4.96 -15.53 -16.16
C THR A 64 -4.82 -17.06 -16.14
N PRO A 65 -5.86 -17.82 -16.54
CA PRO A 65 -5.86 -19.29 -16.64
C PRO A 65 -5.01 -19.77 -17.82
N LEU A 66 -3.81 -19.23 -17.98
CA LEU A 66 -2.79 -19.73 -18.89
C LEU A 66 -1.85 -20.59 -18.06
N LYS A 67 -1.94 -21.90 -18.35
CA LYS A 67 -1.17 -23.02 -17.78
C LYS A 67 0.19 -22.58 -17.25
N SER A 68 0.48 -22.95 -16.00
CA SER A 68 1.77 -22.81 -15.34
C SER A 68 2.91 -23.16 -16.31
N ASN A 69 3.54 -22.13 -16.85
CA ASN A 69 4.68 -22.28 -17.73
C ASN A 69 5.86 -21.69 -16.95
N ILE A 70 6.95 -22.45 -16.84
CA ILE A 70 8.18 -22.12 -16.08
C ILE A 70 8.64 -20.67 -16.32
N TYR A 71 8.40 -20.16 -17.53
CA TYR A 71 8.65 -18.77 -17.93
C TYR A 71 7.96 -17.72 -17.06
N LYS A 72 6.74 -17.96 -16.57
CA LYS A 72 6.00 -16.98 -15.75
C LYS A 72 6.60 -16.83 -14.36
N ASP A 73 7.07 -17.94 -13.78
CA ASP A 73 7.74 -17.95 -12.47
C ASP A 73 9.10 -17.23 -12.54
N GLU A 74 9.81 -17.35 -13.66
CA GLU A 74 11.06 -16.63 -13.88
C GLU A 74 10.83 -15.12 -14.03
N LEU A 75 9.78 -14.75 -14.78
CA LEU A 75 9.33 -13.37 -14.95
C LEU A 75 8.90 -12.72 -13.62
N GLU A 76 8.17 -13.46 -12.78
CA GLU A 76 7.80 -13.03 -11.43
C GLU A 76 9.06 -12.80 -10.57
N ARG A 77 9.98 -13.76 -10.52
CA ARG A 77 11.23 -13.62 -9.77
C ARG A 77 12.01 -12.39 -10.21
N ASN A 78 12.09 -12.15 -11.52
CA ASN A 78 12.76 -10.97 -12.08
C ASN A 78 12.10 -9.66 -11.62
N PHE A 79 10.77 -9.58 -11.69
CA PHE A 79 10.01 -8.42 -11.21
C PHE A 79 10.26 -8.17 -9.71
N VAL A 80 10.14 -9.22 -8.91
CA VAL A 80 10.25 -9.16 -7.45
C VAL A 80 11.64 -8.73 -7.02
N VAL A 81 12.70 -9.26 -7.63
CA VAL A 81 14.08 -8.83 -7.37
C VAL A 81 14.29 -7.35 -7.70
N LYS A 82 13.73 -6.86 -8.80
CA LYS A 82 13.83 -5.44 -9.18
C LYS A 82 13.10 -4.52 -8.19
N VAL A 83 11.97 -4.95 -7.64
CA VAL A 83 11.12 -4.16 -6.74
C VAL A 83 11.55 -4.26 -5.27
N LEU A 84 12.21 -5.34 -4.86
CA LEU A 84 12.55 -5.67 -3.47
C LEU A 84 13.53 -4.73 -2.76
N LYS A 85 13.95 -3.62 -3.37
CA LYS A 85 14.79 -2.60 -2.72
C LYS A 85 14.06 -1.81 -1.59
N LEU A 86 12.98 -2.34 -1.02
CA LEU A 86 12.26 -1.93 0.22
C LEU A 86 11.72 -0.49 0.30
N GLU A 87 11.53 0.24 -0.81
CA GLU A 87 11.17 1.67 -0.76
C GLU A 87 9.67 1.98 -0.97
N PHE A 88 8.82 0.98 -1.18
CA PHE A 88 7.47 1.20 -1.72
C PHE A 88 6.33 0.72 -0.81
N SER A 89 5.23 1.48 -0.82
CA SER A 89 3.96 1.05 -0.24
C SER A 89 3.24 0.09 -1.19
N LEU A 90 2.38 -0.77 -0.62
CA LEU A 90 1.57 -1.72 -1.38
C LEU A 90 0.77 -1.04 -2.50
N ALA A 91 0.19 0.13 -2.20
CA ALA A 91 -0.60 0.90 -3.15
C ALA A 91 0.19 1.29 -4.40
N LYS A 92 1.46 1.69 -4.27
CA LYS A 92 2.27 2.09 -5.43
C LYS A 92 2.50 0.94 -6.39
N ILE A 93 2.81 -0.24 -5.85
CA ILE A 93 3.04 -1.44 -6.65
C ILE A 93 1.72 -1.89 -7.29
N LEU A 94 0.64 -1.92 -6.53
CA LEU A 94 -0.67 -2.26 -7.06
C LEU A 94 -1.07 -1.34 -8.22
N SER A 95 -0.91 -0.01 -8.07
CA SER A 95 -1.20 0.95 -9.13
C SER A 95 -0.37 0.70 -10.38
N TYR A 96 0.92 0.40 -10.24
CA TYR A 96 1.79 0.06 -11.37
C TYR A 96 1.34 -1.21 -12.09
N LEU A 97 1.03 -2.26 -11.33
CA LEU A 97 0.59 -3.54 -11.88
C LEU A 97 -0.77 -3.41 -12.59
N LEU A 98 -1.71 -2.66 -12.01
CA LEU A 98 -3.01 -2.38 -12.63
C LEU A 98 -2.87 -1.61 -13.95
N ALA A 99 -2.01 -0.58 -13.98
CA ALA A 99 -1.72 0.17 -15.21
C ALA A 99 -1.13 -0.71 -16.33
N ASN A 100 -0.48 -1.82 -15.97
CA ASN A 100 0.12 -2.77 -16.90
C ASN A 100 -0.59 -4.14 -16.89
N LYS A 101 -1.86 -4.23 -16.48
CA LYS A 101 -2.57 -5.50 -16.23
C LYS A 101 -2.57 -6.46 -17.43
N HIS A 102 -2.60 -5.93 -18.65
CA HIS A 102 -2.65 -6.72 -19.88
C HIS A 102 -1.27 -6.92 -20.53
N LEU A 103 -0.23 -6.26 -20.04
CA LEU A 103 1.09 -6.20 -20.67
C LEU A 103 2.17 -6.64 -19.68
N LEU A 104 2.16 -7.93 -19.31
CA LEU A 104 3.10 -8.52 -18.36
C LEU A 104 4.56 -8.25 -18.72
N TYR A 105 4.91 -8.46 -19.99
CA TYR A 105 6.28 -8.27 -20.47
C TYR A 105 6.71 -6.79 -20.32
N HIS A 106 5.83 -5.86 -20.68
CA HIS A 106 6.06 -4.42 -20.51
C HIS A 106 6.23 -4.03 -19.04
N ALA A 107 5.43 -4.61 -18.14
CA ALA A 107 5.56 -4.38 -16.70
C ALA A 107 6.95 -4.79 -16.17
N ILE A 108 7.57 -5.83 -16.73
CA ILE A 108 8.85 -6.35 -16.23
C ILE A 108 10.04 -5.62 -16.84
N THR A 109 9.94 -5.23 -18.11
CA THR A 109 10.99 -4.46 -18.77
C THR A 109 11.03 -3.01 -18.29
N ASN A 110 9.86 -2.41 -18.05
CA ASN A 110 9.75 -0.99 -17.70
C ASN A 110 9.80 -0.71 -16.17
N VAL A 111 9.78 -1.73 -15.30
CA VAL A 111 9.75 -1.52 -13.84
C VAL A 111 10.97 -0.74 -13.33
N ALA A 112 12.15 -0.92 -13.92
CA ALA A 112 13.36 -0.20 -13.51
C ALA A 112 13.24 1.30 -13.80
N ALA A 113 12.78 1.68 -15.00
CA ALA A 113 12.55 3.07 -15.35
C ALA A 113 11.46 3.71 -14.49
N TRP A 114 10.39 2.96 -14.18
CA TRP A 114 9.36 3.42 -13.26
C TRP A 114 9.88 3.67 -11.84
N ILE A 115 10.73 2.77 -11.32
CA ILE A 115 11.38 2.93 -10.01
C ILE A 115 12.22 4.21 -9.96
N GLU A 116 13.05 4.46 -10.96
CA GLU A 116 13.91 5.65 -11.00
C GLU A 116 13.08 6.94 -11.07
N LYS A 117 12.05 6.98 -11.91
CA LYS A 117 11.12 8.12 -11.97
C LYS A 117 10.50 8.44 -10.61
N LEU A 118 10.06 7.42 -9.87
CA LEU A 118 9.48 7.61 -8.53
C LEU A 118 10.49 8.13 -7.51
N ARG A 119 11.76 7.72 -7.62
CA ARG A 119 12.84 8.24 -6.76
C ARG A 119 13.10 9.70 -7.02
N GLU A 120 13.16 10.11 -8.29
CA GLU A 120 13.32 11.52 -8.66
C GLU A 120 12.19 12.39 -8.13
N GLU A 121 10.93 11.95 -8.29
CA GLU A 121 9.76 12.64 -7.75
C GLU A 121 9.85 12.80 -6.22
N LYS A 122 10.27 11.74 -5.51
CA LYS A 122 10.46 11.78 -4.05
C LYS A 122 11.57 12.74 -3.63
N ILE A 123 12.69 12.78 -4.36
CA ILE A 123 13.79 13.72 -4.11
C ILE A 123 13.35 15.17 -4.34
N LYS A 124 12.62 15.44 -5.44
CA LYS A 124 12.07 16.78 -5.72
C LYS A 124 11.14 17.25 -4.62
N LEU A 125 10.22 16.40 -4.17
CA LEU A 125 9.31 16.71 -3.06
C LEU A 125 10.08 16.99 -1.77
N THR A 126 11.12 16.21 -1.46
CA THR A 126 11.92 16.42 -0.24
C THR A 126 12.63 17.77 -0.27
N ARG A 127 13.17 18.20 -1.43
CA ARG A 127 13.84 19.50 -1.60
C ARG A 127 12.90 20.71 -1.55
N ILE A 128 11.62 20.53 -1.84
CA ILE A 128 10.62 21.62 -1.79
C ILE A 128 10.14 21.87 -0.35
N ILE A 129 10.19 20.83 0.50
CA ILE A 129 9.63 20.86 1.86
C ILE A 129 10.74 21.10 2.91
N SER A 130 12.02 21.06 2.50
CA SER A 130 13.21 21.42 3.30
C SER A 130 13.59 22.88 3.13
#